data_AF-A0A968SU10-F1
#
_entry.id   AF-A0A968SU10-F1
#
_cell.length_a   1.000
_cell.length_b   1.000
_cell.length_c   1.000
_cell.angle_alpha   90.00
_cell.angle_beta   90.00
_cell.angle_gamma   90.00
#
_symmetry.space_group_name_H-M   'P 1'
#
loop_
_entity.id
_entity.type
_entity.pdbx_description
1 polymer ?
#
loop_
_entity_poly.entity_id
_entity_poly.type
_entity_poly.pdbx_seq_one_letter_code
_entity_poly.pdbx_strand_id
1 'polypeptide(L)'
;MPKAPVTNQAGCQYFGETQHLVCDQFLAYWQNNGLNLDGRAGVTTAESLALFGLPLSEATVENGSDGKPYLMQWFERARFELHPEVGPNAVLLGLLGREVYDAGSVIAPPTAPVADPCADVPAPVSARLRPSTCFEAGTRIEVDIFGFAANEEIGFWFNTPDGLIFGTVETANIGPTGGVSGLPFSTTGLYPGIWSLVFEGVESKHQSIAYFKILGEQATTPPPASGGDVPASVNAVVDPVSGPRGTDFSAYGFGFRAGESIGVYVTDPDQAVFGAPFQVEADGEGFSEIVTLFTDRSFPTGIYAFTSSVESGHKAIAYFRIDP
;
A
#
# COMPACT_ATOMS: atom_id res chain seq x y z
N MET A 1 19.78 45.22 -1.21
CA MET A 1 19.31 46.61 -1.42
C MET A 1 17.94 46.53 -2.06
N PRO A 2 16.94 47.35 -1.71
CA PRO A 2 16.80 48.24 -0.55
C PRO A 2 16.06 47.55 0.62
N LYS A 3 16.29 48.04 1.84
CA LYS A 3 15.49 47.69 3.04
C LYS A 3 14.27 48.60 3.06
N ALA A 4 13.08 48.02 3.00
CA ALA A 4 11.84 48.79 3.03
C ALA A 4 11.71 49.59 4.35
N PRO A 5 11.24 50.85 4.33
CA PRO A 5 10.92 51.58 5.55
C PRO A 5 9.83 50.86 6.33
N VAL A 6 9.98 50.78 7.66
CA VAL A 6 9.10 50.07 8.62
C VAL A 6 7.78 50.82 8.86
N THR A 7 7.14 51.30 7.80
CA THR A 7 5.84 51.96 7.88
C THR A 7 4.80 51.07 7.21
N ASN A 8 3.82 50.61 7.99
CA ASN A 8 2.64 49.91 7.47
C ASN A 8 1.97 50.79 6.40
N GLN A 9 2.23 50.50 5.13
CA GLN A 9 1.50 51.09 4.02
C GLN A 9 0.15 50.37 3.91
N ALA A 10 -0.92 51.13 3.70
CA ALA A 10 -2.24 50.55 3.49
C ALA A 10 -2.20 49.61 2.27
N GLY A 11 -2.70 48.38 2.44
CA GLY A 11 -2.61 47.35 1.39
C GLY A 11 -1.31 46.55 1.38
N CYS A 12 -0.38 46.79 2.32
CA CYS A 12 0.88 46.06 2.45
C CYS A 12 1.01 45.35 3.79
N GLN A 13 1.72 44.23 3.80
CA GLN A 13 2.13 43.49 4.98
C GLN A 13 3.66 43.41 5.04
N TYR A 14 4.22 43.78 6.19
CA TYR A 14 5.65 43.65 6.46
C TYR A 14 5.97 42.31 7.12
N PHE A 15 6.97 41.62 6.58
CA PHE A 15 7.48 40.36 7.11
C PHE A 15 8.82 40.65 7.82
N GLY A 16 8.80 40.64 9.15
CA GLY A 16 9.94 41.05 9.97
C GLY A 16 11.13 40.11 9.88
N GLU A 17 10.88 38.85 9.57
CA GLU A 17 11.85 37.77 9.44
C GLU A 17 12.81 38.01 8.26
N THR A 18 12.29 38.41 7.11
CA THR A 18 13.07 38.69 5.90
C THR A 18 13.23 40.17 5.61
N GLN A 19 12.52 41.03 6.35
CA GLN A 19 12.52 42.49 6.22
C GLN A 19 11.97 43.01 4.89
N HIS A 20 10.98 42.32 4.31
CA HIS A 20 10.35 42.65 3.02
C HIS A 20 8.85 42.95 3.15
N LEU A 21 8.32 43.71 2.18
CA LEU A 21 6.89 44.03 2.08
C LEU A 21 6.22 43.20 0.97
N VAL A 22 4.98 42.77 1.21
CA VAL A 22 4.10 42.23 0.17
C VAL A 22 2.86 43.12 0.12
N CYS A 23 2.53 43.61 -1.06
CA CYS A 23 1.47 44.60 -1.25
C CYS A 23 0.39 44.14 -2.24
N ASP A 24 -0.76 44.80 -2.17
CA ASP A 24 -1.81 44.80 -3.18
C ASP A 24 -2.21 43.38 -3.66
N GLN A 25 -2.14 43.11 -4.96
CA GLN A 25 -2.56 41.85 -5.56
C GLN A 25 -1.73 40.67 -5.07
N PHE A 26 -0.43 40.86 -4.81
CA PHE A 26 0.43 39.80 -4.29
C PHE A 26 0.08 39.46 -2.85
N LEU A 27 -0.25 40.46 -2.03
CA LEU A 27 -0.69 40.22 -0.66
C LEU A 27 -2.03 39.48 -0.64
N ALA A 28 -2.98 39.92 -1.47
CA ALA A 28 -4.27 39.26 -1.61
C ALA A 28 -4.12 37.82 -2.11
N TYR A 29 -3.24 37.56 -3.08
CA TYR A 29 -3.00 36.20 -3.56
C TYR A 29 -2.37 35.32 -2.49
N TRP A 30 -1.37 35.83 -1.76
CA TRP A 30 -0.72 35.10 -0.67
C TRP A 30 -1.72 34.73 0.44
N GLN A 31 -2.58 35.66 0.85
CA GLN A 31 -3.56 35.44 1.93
C GLN A 31 -4.72 34.50 1.55
N ASN A 32 -5.05 34.39 0.27
CA ASN A 32 -6.16 33.57 -0.21
C ASN A 32 -5.74 32.19 -0.73
N ASN A 33 -4.45 31.87 -0.74
CA ASN A 33 -3.93 30.59 -1.20
C ASN A 33 -2.98 29.98 -0.15
N GLY A 34 -3.12 28.69 0.10
CA GLY A 34 -2.31 27.96 1.07
C GLY A 34 -2.58 26.47 0.98
N LEU A 35 -1.82 25.68 1.73
CA LEU A 35 -2.11 24.25 1.89
C LEU A 35 -3.33 24.06 2.80
N ASN A 36 -4.17 23.04 2.58
CA ASN A 36 -5.20 22.68 3.56
C ASN A 36 -4.58 21.67 4.54
N LEU A 37 -4.08 22.15 5.67
CA LEU A 37 -3.35 21.33 6.65
C LEU A 37 -4.23 20.86 7.80
N ASP A 38 -5.30 21.60 8.11
CA ASP A 38 -6.15 21.36 9.28
C ASP A 38 -7.60 20.93 8.94
N GLY A 39 -7.91 20.76 7.66
CA GLY A 39 -9.22 20.34 7.16
C GLY A 39 -10.30 21.41 7.20
N ARG A 40 -9.97 22.66 7.56
CA ARG A 40 -10.94 23.74 7.69
C ARG A 40 -11.11 24.53 6.39
N ALA A 41 -12.23 25.25 6.30
CA ALA A 41 -12.48 26.17 5.20
C ALA A 41 -11.77 27.52 5.46
N GLY A 42 -11.14 28.06 4.42
CA GLY A 42 -10.33 29.27 4.48
C GLY A 42 -8.83 28.95 4.41
N VAL A 43 -8.01 30.00 4.40
CA VAL A 43 -6.55 29.88 4.41
C VAL A 43 -6.01 30.66 5.59
N THR A 44 -5.25 29.99 6.43
CA THR A 44 -4.53 30.62 7.54
C THR A 44 -3.18 31.14 7.09
N THR A 45 -2.62 32.10 7.83
CA THR A 45 -1.24 32.61 7.59
C THR A 45 -0.21 31.48 7.60
N ALA A 46 -0.37 30.46 8.45
CA ALA A 46 0.54 29.32 8.51
C ALA A 46 0.46 28.46 7.24
N GLU A 47 -0.71 28.33 6.64
CA GLU A 47 -0.94 27.57 5.42
C GLU A 47 -0.41 28.30 4.17
N SER A 48 -0.59 29.62 4.09
CA SER A 48 0.06 30.46 3.08
C SER A 48 1.58 30.42 3.20
N LEU A 49 2.09 30.51 4.43
CA LEU A 49 3.51 30.43 4.73
C LEU A 49 4.09 29.06 4.36
N ALA A 50 3.35 27.97 4.63
CA ALA A 50 3.77 26.63 4.27
C ALA A 50 3.87 26.47 2.74
N LEU A 51 2.92 27.04 1.98
CA LEU A 51 2.90 26.93 0.52
C LEU A 51 3.97 27.81 -0.15
N PHE A 52 4.03 29.10 0.20
CA PHE A 52 4.84 30.08 -0.53
C PHE A 52 6.11 30.51 0.21
N GLY A 53 6.09 30.42 1.54
CA GLY A 53 7.14 30.96 2.40
C GLY A 53 7.12 32.48 2.53
N LEU A 54 8.23 33.00 3.08
CA LEU A 54 8.44 34.42 3.30
C LEU A 54 8.90 35.13 2.01
N PRO A 55 8.58 36.44 1.85
CA PRO A 55 9.11 37.22 0.73
C PRO A 55 10.63 37.37 0.81
N LEU A 56 11.32 37.24 -0.33
CA LEU A 56 12.77 37.38 -0.47
C LEU A 56 13.18 38.62 -1.27
N SER A 57 12.22 39.32 -1.87
CA SER A 57 12.44 40.53 -2.65
C SER A 57 11.31 41.52 -2.46
N GLU A 58 11.49 42.75 -2.95
CA GLU A 58 10.37 43.64 -3.26
C GLU A 58 9.77 43.25 -4.63
N ALA A 59 8.57 43.74 -4.93
CA ALA A 59 7.98 43.59 -6.25
C ALA A 59 8.71 44.47 -7.29
N THR A 60 9.21 43.87 -8.36
CA THR A 60 9.95 44.57 -9.44
C THR A 60 9.56 44.01 -10.81
N VAL A 61 9.78 44.77 -11.88
CA VAL A 61 9.51 44.31 -13.24
C VAL A 61 10.67 43.43 -13.71
N GLU A 62 10.38 42.20 -14.06
CA GLU A 62 11.33 41.19 -14.55
C GLU A 62 10.76 40.48 -15.79
N ASN A 63 11.61 39.86 -16.60
CA ASN A 63 11.16 39.08 -17.76
C ASN A 63 10.79 37.65 -17.34
N GLY A 64 9.60 37.20 -17.74
CA GLY A 64 9.15 35.82 -17.54
C GLY A 64 9.82 34.83 -18.49
N SER A 65 9.47 33.54 -18.34
CA SER A 65 9.98 32.47 -19.21
C SER A 65 9.54 32.60 -20.67
N ASP A 66 8.49 33.37 -20.94
CA ASP A 66 8.07 33.74 -22.30
C ASP A 66 8.81 34.99 -22.85
N GLY A 67 9.74 35.56 -22.09
CA GLY A 67 10.53 36.74 -22.44
C GLY A 67 9.80 38.08 -22.26
N LYS A 68 8.58 38.10 -21.73
CA LYS A 68 7.81 39.34 -21.53
C LYS A 68 8.01 39.91 -20.12
N PRO A 69 7.93 41.24 -19.95
CA PRO A 69 8.05 41.86 -18.64
C PRO A 69 6.75 41.69 -17.84
N TYR A 70 6.87 41.17 -16.62
CA TYR A 70 5.78 41.15 -15.63
C TYR A 70 6.25 41.81 -14.34
N LEU A 71 5.31 42.35 -13.56
CA LEU A 71 5.61 42.66 -12.17
C LEU A 71 5.75 41.33 -11.43
N MET A 72 6.87 41.14 -10.73
CA MET A 72 7.22 39.89 -10.07
C MET A 72 7.71 40.13 -8.65
N GLN A 73 7.47 39.15 -7.78
CA GLN A 73 8.07 39.11 -6.45
C GLN A 73 8.49 37.68 -6.10
N TRP A 74 9.67 37.55 -5.52
CA TRP A 74 10.24 36.28 -5.10
C TRP A 74 9.92 35.98 -3.64
N PHE A 75 9.58 34.73 -3.37
CA PHE A 75 9.35 34.15 -2.06
C PHE A 75 10.25 32.92 -1.88
N GLU A 76 10.38 32.41 -0.66
CA GLU A 76 11.21 31.23 -0.37
C GLU A 76 10.85 30.00 -1.23
N ARG A 77 9.58 29.85 -1.61
CA ARG A 77 9.08 28.65 -2.32
C ARG A 77 8.30 28.98 -3.59
N ALA A 78 8.20 30.24 -3.99
CA ALA A 78 7.43 30.64 -5.15
C ALA A 78 7.92 31.95 -5.77
N ARG A 79 7.62 32.13 -7.06
CA ARG A 79 7.68 33.44 -7.73
C ARG A 79 6.26 33.80 -8.14
N PHE A 80 5.80 34.98 -7.74
CA PHE A 80 4.51 35.50 -8.17
C PHE A 80 4.70 36.41 -9.37
N GLU A 81 3.82 36.28 -10.36
CA GLU A 81 3.84 37.04 -11.61
C GLU A 81 2.45 37.66 -11.82
N LEU A 82 2.38 38.98 -12.03
CA LEU A 82 1.12 39.64 -12.34
C LEU A 82 0.89 39.64 -13.86
N HIS A 83 -0.18 38.97 -14.30
CA HIS A 83 -0.56 38.78 -15.70
C HIS A 83 -1.81 39.60 -16.07
N PRO A 84 -1.67 40.91 -16.36
CA PRO A 84 -2.81 41.77 -16.71
C PRO A 84 -3.56 41.32 -17.97
N GLU A 85 -2.91 40.54 -18.84
CA GLU A 85 -3.52 39.93 -20.03
C GLU A 85 -4.50 38.79 -19.71
N VAL A 86 -4.36 38.15 -18.55
CA VAL A 86 -5.32 37.15 -18.04
C VAL A 86 -6.45 37.86 -17.27
N GLY A 87 -6.10 38.92 -16.54
CA GLY A 87 -7.04 39.79 -15.86
C GLY A 87 -6.33 40.84 -15.01
N PRO A 88 -7.00 41.94 -14.63
CA PRO A 88 -6.34 43.10 -14.00
C PRO A 88 -5.63 42.79 -12.68
N ASN A 89 -6.02 41.72 -11.99
CA ASN A 89 -5.42 41.26 -10.73
C ASN A 89 -4.98 39.79 -10.79
N ALA A 90 -4.77 39.22 -11.99
CA ALA A 90 -4.43 37.82 -12.13
C ALA A 90 -2.97 37.59 -11.75
N VAL A 91 -2.75 36.98 -10.58
CA VAL A 91 -1.42 36.54 -10.13
C VAL A 91 -1.27 35.06 -10.47
N LEU A 92 -0.21 34.72 -11.19
CA LEU A 92 0.18 33.34 -11.49
C LEU A 92 1.49 33.00 -10.78
N LEU A 93 1.73 31.69 -10.62
CA LEU A 93 3.00 31.18 -10.12
C LEU A 93 3.94 30.93 -11.30
N GLY A 94 5.16 31.43 -11.18
CA GLY A 94 6.22 31.14 -12.15
C GLY A 94 6.50 29.65 -12.23
N LEU A 95 6.79 29.16 -13.44
CA LEU A 95 7.07 27.74 -13.70
C LEU A 95 8.51 27.38 -13.32
N LEU A 96 8.93 27.70 -12.10
CA LEU A 96 10.31 27.57 -11.63
C LEU A 96 10.88 26.15 -11.81
N GLY A 97 10.05 25.11 -11.61
CA GLY A 97 10.47 23.73 -11.84
C GLY A 97 10.81 23.43 -13.31
N ARG A 98 10.06 24.02 -14.25
CA ARG A 98 10.32 23.89 -15.68
C ARG A 98 11.56 24.69 -16.09
N GLU A 99 11.74 25.88 -15.53
CA GLU A 99 12.92 26.71 -15.80
C GLU A 99 14.22 26.03 -15.32
N VAL A 100 14.19 25.37 -14.15
CA VAL A 100 15.33 24.58 -13.65
C VAL A 100 15.62 23.38 -14.56
N TYR A 101 14.58 22.69 -15.04
CA TYR A 101 14.72 21.57 -15.97
C TYR A 101 15.29 22.01 -17.33
N ASP A 102 14.75 23.08 -17.92
CA ASP A 102 15.16 23.61 -19.22
C ASP A 102 16.55 24.27 -19.18
N ALA A 103 16.96 24.85 -18.04
CA ALA A 103 18.29 25.44 -17.86
C ALA A 103 19.42 24.41 -17.69
N GLY A 104 19.13 23.11 -17.81
CA GLY A 104 20.12 22.03 -17.64
C GLY A 104 20.70 21.94 -16.24
N SER A 105 20.13 22.66 -15.28
CA SER A 105 20.50 22.59 -13.87
C SER A 105 19.75 21.41 -13.25
N VAL A 106 20.17 20.21 -13.64
CA VAL A 106 19.95 19.02 -12.82
C VAL A 106 20.85 19.17 -11.59
N ILE A 107 20.44 20.00 -10.62
CA ILE A 107 20.67 19.58 -9.25
C ILE A 107 19.76 18.36 -9.12
N ALA A 108 20.29 17.20 -9.51
CA ALA A 108 19.68 15.94 -9.12
C ALA A 108 19.38 16.10 -7.63
N PRO A 109 18.14 15.85 -7.17
CA PRO A 109 17.88 15.84 -5.74
C PRO A 109 19.02 15.04 -5.11
N PRO A 110 19.66 15.52 -4.02
CA PRO A 110 20.69 14.72 -3.36
C PRO A 110 20.09 13.33 -3.25
N THR A 111 20.77 12.33 -3.81
CA THR A 111 20.30 10.96 -3.74
C THR A 111 20.09 10.73 -2.26
N ALA A 112 18.83 10.76 -1.81
CA ALA A 112 18.48 10.28 -0.51
C ALA A 112 19.13 8.89 -0.47
N PRO A 113 19.92 8.55 0.56
CA PRO A 113 20.44 7.20 0.66
C PRO A 113 19.25 6.30 0.40
N VAL A 114 19.34 5.48 -0.67
CA VAL A 114 18.26 4.56 -1.03
C VAL A 114 18.03 3.78 0.24
N ALA A 115 16.93 4.06 0.93
CA ALA A 115 16.64 3.44 2.19
C ALA A 115 16.66 1.95 1.89
N ASP A 116 17.52 1.20 2.57
CA ASP A 116 17.58 -0.24 2.40
C ASP A 116 16.15 -0.74 2.68
N PRO A 117 15.44 -1.26 1.67
CA PRO A 117 14.03 -1.61 1.83
C PRO A 117 13.85 -2.79 2.77
N CYS A 118 14.95 -3.42 3.21
CA CYS A 118 14.97 -4.56 4.13
C CYS A 118 15.45 -4.19 5.54
N ALA A 119 15.79 -2.92 5.82
CA ALA A 119 16.34 -2.51 7.11
C ALA A 119 15.35 -2.64 8.28
N ASP A 120 14.05 -2.66 7.98
CA ASP A 120 12.95 -2.77 8.94
C ASP A 120 12.52 -4.22 9.22
N VAL A 121 13.12 -5.21 8.56
CA VAL A 121 12.77 -6.62 8.78
C VAL A 121 13.34 -7.08 10.12
N PRO A 122 12.49 -7.50 11.09
CA PRO A 122 12.98 -8.02 12.36
C PRO A 122 13.85 -9.27 12.18
N ALA A 123 14.81 -9.47 13.08
CA ALA A 123 15.61 -10.69 13.07
C ALA A 123 14.73 -11.92 13.43
N PRO A 124 14.86 -13.05 12.70
CA PRO A 124 14.18 -14.28 13.07
C PRO A 124 14.55 -14.78 14.48
N VAL A 125 13.60 -15.37 15.18
CA VAL A 125 13.77 -15.93 16.53
C VAL A 125 13.76 -17.44 16.42
N SER A 126 14.86 -18.10 16.78
CA SER A 126 15.00 -19.56 16.67
C SER A 126 14.60 -20.13 15.29
N ALA A 127 14.80 -19.34 14.25
CA ALA A 127 14.48 -19.68 12.87
C ALA A 127 15.56 -19.12 11.93
N ARG A 128 15.65 -19.69 10.72
CA ARG A 128 16.51 -19.17 9.65
C ARG A 128 15.80 -19.28 8.32
N LEU A 129 15.81 -18.20 7.54
CA LEU A 129 15.28 -18.21 6.18
C LEU A 129 16.42 -18.23 5.17
N ARG A 130 16.21 -18.93 4.05
CA ARG A 130 17.15 -19.03 2.94
C ARG A 130 16.43 -18.71 1.62
N PRO A 131 17.04 -17.92 0.70
CA PRO A 131 18.39 -17.36 0.80
C PRO A 131 18.50 -16.09 1.68
N SER A 132 17.39 -15.39 1.92
CA SER A 132 17.34 -14.13 2.68
C SER A 132 15.99 -13.98 3.43
N THR A 133 15.87 -12.93 4.24
CA THR A 133 14.61 -12.52 4.90
C THR A 133 13.86 -11.43 4.11
N CYS A 134 14.35 -11.07 2.93
CA CYS A 134 13.80 -9.96 2.15
C CYS A 134 13.96 -10.27 0.65
N PHE A 135 12.85 -10.29 -0.08
CA PHE A 135 12.79 -10.78 -1.45
C PHE A 135 11.51 -10.31 -2.16
N GLU A 136 11.46 -10.46 -3.48
CA GLU A 136 10.28 -10.18 -4.31
C GLU A 136 9.21 -11.27 -4.18
N ALA A 137 7.95 -10.93 -4.44
CA ALA A 137 6.85 -11.89 -4.47
C ALA A 137 7.11 -13.04 -5.47
N GLY A 138 6.70 -14.25 -5.12
CA GLY A 138 6.94 -15.46 -5.93
C GLY A 138 8.32 -16.11 -5.74
N THR A 139 9.19 -15.53 -4.90
CA THR A 139 10.44 -16.17 -4.49
C THR A 139 10.15 -17.45 -3.70
N ARG A 140 10.76 -18.56 -4.09
CA ARG A 140 10.73 -19.80 -3.29
C ARG A 140 11.78 -19.69 -2.17
N ILE A 141 11.36 -19.90 -0.94
CA ILE A 141 12.23 -19.84 0.22
C ILE A 141 12.27 -21.18 0.94
N GLU A 142 13.29 -21.35 1.78
CA GLU A 142 13.38 -22.43 2.75
C GLU A 142 13.42 -21.85 4.16
N VAL A 143 12.63 -22.44 5.06
CA VAL A 143 12.57 -22.07 6.46
C VAL A 143 13.15 -23.21 7.31
N ASP A 144 14.10 -22.86 8.16
CA ASP A 144 14.62 -23.72 9.22
C ASP A 144 14.05 -23.24 10.55
N ILE A 145 13.51 -24.15 11.36
CA ILE A 145 12.95 -23.85 12.69
C ILE A 145 13.58 -24.76 13.73
N PHE A 146 13.83 -24.23 14.92
CA PHE A 146 14.54 -24.96 15.98
C PHE A 146 14.26 -24.40 17.37
N GLY A 147 14.75 -25.10 18.39
CA GLY A 147 14.64 -24.70 19.79
C GLY A 147 13.47 -25.35 20.54
N PHE A 148 12.75 -26.27 19.90
CA PHE A 148 11.67 -27.03 20.52
C PHE A 148 12.20 -28.24 21.30
N ALA A 149 11.38 -28.80 22.17
CA ALA A 149 11.69 -30.08 22.80
C ALA A 149 11.60 -31.22 21.76
N ALA A 150 12.37 -32.29 21.99
CA ALA A 150 12.38 -33.45 21.10
C ALA A 150 10.99 -34.12 21.06
N ASN A 151 10.47 -34.32 19.85
CA ASN A 151 9.14 -34.88 19.54
C ASN A 151 7.97 -34.06 20.11
N GLU A 152 8.17 -32.78 20.37
CA GLU A 152 7.09 -31.88 20.79
C GLU A 152 6.09 -31.61 19.65
N GLU A 153 4.81 -31.50 20.02
CA GLU A 153 3.77 -30.99 19.13
C GLU A 153 3.84 -29.47 19.05
N ILE A 154 3.80 -28.93 17.84
CA ILE A 154 3.83 -27.48 17.56
C ILE A 154 2.58 -27.07 16.79
N GLY A 155 2.01 -25.92 17.15
CA GLY A 155 1.05 -25.20 16.31
C GLY A 155 1.76 -24.16 15.46
N PHE A 156 1.14 -23.71 14.37
CA PHE A 156 1.71 -22.65 13.54
C PHE A 156 0.66 -21.70 12.95
N TRP A 157 1.07 -20.46 12.73
CA TRP A 157 0.26 -19.43 12.12
C TRP A 157 1.11 -18.36 11.43
N PHE A 158 0.45 -17.53 10.62
CA PHE A 158 1.05 -16.42 9.90
C PHE A 158 0.42 -15.12 10.38
N ASN A 159 1.24 -14.08 10.53
CA ASN A 159 0.77 -12.72 10.65
C ASN A 159 1.07 -11.98 9.34
N THR A 160 0.06 -11.28 8.84
CA THR A 160 0.16 -10.50 7.61
C THR A 160 0.69 -9.09 7.86
N PRO A 161 1.12 -8.36 6.81
CA PRO A 161 1.54 -6.97 6.92
C PRO A 161 0.47 -6.00 7.46
N ASP A 162 -0.81 -6.31 7.25
CA ASP A 162 -1.95 -5.53 7.73
C ASP A 162 -2.51 -6.02 9.09
N GLY A 163 -1.85 -7.00 9.72
CA GLY A 163 -2.15 -7.43 11.09
C GLY A 163 -3.20 -8.52 11.23
N LEU A 164 -3.59 -9.18 10.13
CA LEU A 164 -4.41 -10.38 10.17
C LEU A 164 -3.57 -11.58 10.63
N ILE A 165 -4.22 -12.53 11.29
CA ILE A 165 -3.60 -13.76 11.79
C ILE A 165 -4.29 -14.96 11.14
N PHE A 166 -3.51 -15.81 10.48
CA PHE A 166 -3.96 -17.03 9.82
C PHE A 166 -3.32 -18.24 10.49
N GLY A 167 -4.08 -18.99 11.30
CA GLY A 167 -3.58 -20.19 11.97
C GLY A 167 -4.11 -21.48 11.36
N THR A 168 -3.40 -22.57 11.61
CA THR A 168 -3.92 -23.93 11.41
C THR A 168 -4.52 -24.45 12.71
N VAL A 169 -5.54 -25.30 12.61
CA VAL A 169 -6.14 -26.01 13.77
C VAL A 169 -5.42 -27.33 14.09
N GLU A 170 -4.43 -27.71 13.28
CA GLU A 170 -3.67 -28.95 13.44
C GLU A 170 -2.28 -28.67 14.04
N THR A 171 -1.81 -29.56 14.91
CA THR A 171 -0.44 -29.55 15.41
C THR A 171 0.41 -30.51 14.59
N ALA A 172 1.71 -30.21 14.49
CA ALA A 172 2.70 -31.06 13.85
C ALA A 172 3.75 -31.51 14.87
N ASN A 173 4.26 -32.72 14.72
CA ASN A 173 5.37 -33.18 15.55
C ASN A 173 6.71 -32.65 14.99
N ILE A 174 7.49 -31.92 15.81
CA ILE A 174 8.80 -31.37 15.39
C ILE A 174 9.89 -32.45 15.22
N GLY A 175 9.60 -33.68 15.62
CA GLY A 175 10.52 -34.81 15.52
C GLY A 175 11.64 -34.80 16.59
N PRO A 176 12.51 -35.82 16.57
CA PRO A 176 13.39 -36.14 17.70
C PRO A 176 14.51 -35.13 17.93
N THR A 177 14.73 -34.22 16.99
CA THR A 177 15.79 -33.21 17.02
C THR A 177 15.36 -31.87 17.61
N GLY A 178 14.05 -31.64 17.80
CA GLY A 178 13.56 -30.33 18.28
C GLY A 178 13.71 -29.21 17.24
N GLY A 179 13.82 -29.58 15.96
CA GLY A 179 13.97 -28.65 14.85
C GLY A 179 13.90 -29.35 13.50
N VAL A 180 13.46 -28.60 12.49
CA VAL A 180 13.28 -29.02 11.10
C VAL A 180 13.98 -28.01 10.20
N SER A 181 14.67 -28.48 9.17
CA SER A 181 15.41 -27.64 8.22
C SER A 181 14.91 -27.88 6.80
N GLY A 182 14.87 -26.81 6.01
CA GLY A 182 14.55 -26.87 4.59
C GLY A 182 13.06 -27.00 4.31
N LEU A 183 12.18 -26.48 5.19
CA LEU A 183 10.75 -26.41 4.91
C LEU A 183 10.55 -25.51 3.69
N PRO A 184 10.12 -26.04 2.54
CA PRO A 184 9.93 -25.24 1.35
C PRO A 184 8.70 -24.36 1.54
N PHE A 185 8.78 -23.09 1.16
CA PHE A 185 7.64 -22.19 1.22
C PHE A 185 7.57 -21.33 -0.05
N SER A 186 6.39 -21.25 -0.63
CA SER A 186 6.10 -20.42 -1.80
C SER A 186 5.56 -19.08 -1.35
N THR A 187 6.12 -17.99 -1.89
CA THR A 187 5.63 -16.63 -1.61
C THR A 187 4.76 -16.08 -2.72
N THR A 188 4.38 -16.94 -3.67
CA THR A 188 3.45 -16.61 -4.76
C THR A 188 2.08 -16.26 -4.16
N GLY A 189 1.52 -15.12 -4.56
CA GLY A 189 0.23 -14.64 -4.06
C GLY A 189 0.31 -13.85 -2.74
N LEU A 190 1.50 -13.72 -2.12
CA LEU A 190 1.68 -12.83 -0.98
C LEU A 190 1.89 -11.39 -1.46
N TYR A 191 1.21 -10.44 -0.80
CA TYR A 191 1.34 -9.02 -1.09
C TYR A 191 2.53 -8.37 -0.33
N PRO A 192 3.00 -7.20 -0.81
CA PRO A 192 4.13 -6.50 -0.21
C PRO A 192 3.92 -6.14 1.26
N GLY A 193 5.00 -6.25 2.03
CA GLY A 193 5.03 -5.91 3.46
C GLY A 193 5.77 -6.95 4.31
N ILE A 194 5.78 -6.72 5.62
CA ILE A 194 6.43 -7.61 6.60
C ILE A 194 5.46 -8.70 7.04
N TRP A 195 5.88 -9.94 6.87
CA TRP A 195 5.19 -11.15 7.27
C TRP A 195 5.93 -11.80 8.45
N SER A 196 5.20 -12.54 9.28
CA SER A 196 5.82 -13.46 10.23
C SER A 196 5.13 -14.81 10.22
N LEU A 197 5.90 -15.88 10.06
CA LEU A 197 5.47 -17.25 10.30
C LEU A 197 5.91 -17.66 11.70
N VAL A 198 4.96 -18.02 12.54
CA VAL A 198 5.16 -18.36 13.94
C VAL A 198 4.86 -19.84 14.17
N PHE A 199 5.75 -20.51 14.88
CA PHE A 199 5.60 -21.86 15.38
C PHE A 199 5.68 -21.83 16.91
N GLU A 200 4.71 -22.42 17.59
CA GLU A 200 4.66 -22.48 19.05
C GLU A 200 4.56 -23.92 19.54
N GLY A 201 5.46 -24.29 20.46
CA GLY A 201 5.40 -25.58 21.15
C GLY A 201 4.20 -25.66 22.09
N VAL A 202 3.41 -26.73 21.99
CA VAL A 202 2.20 -26.91 22.78
C VAL A 202 2.51 -26.97 24.28
N GLU A 203 3.59 -27.69 24.65
CA GLU A 203 3.99 -27.90 26.03
C GLU A 203 5.02 -26.88 26.51
N SER A 204 6.08 -26.67 25.73
CA SER A 204 7.20 -25.78 26.09
C SER A 204 6.83 -24.31 26.02
N LYS A 205 5.79 -23.96 25.23
CA LYS A 205 5.46 -22.58 24.85
C LYS A 205 6.61 -21.81 24.21
N HIS A 206 7.62 -22.53 23.73
CA HIS A 206 8.71 -21.94 22.97
C HIS A 206 8.21 -21.49 21.61
N GLN A 207 8.64 -20.30 21.17
CA GLN A 207 8.28 -19.75 19.87
C GLN A 207 9.50 -19.69 18.94
N SER A 208 9.32 -20.26 17.75
CA SER A 208 10.20 -20.04 16.59
C SER A 208 9.48 -19.13 15.60
N ILE A 209 10.08 -18.00 15.26
CA ILE A 209 9.45 -16.94 14.47
C ILE A 209 10.33 -16.59 13.28
N ALA A 210 9.82 -16.83 12.07
CA ALA A 210 10.42 -16.45 10.81
C ALA A 210 9.81 -15.12 10.33
N TYR A 211 10.56 -14.03 10.47
CA TYR A 211 10.21 -12.72 9.89
C TYR A 211 10.77 -12.60 8.48
N PHE A 212 9.95 -12.11 7.54
CA PHE A 212 10.39 -11.78 6.19
C PHE A 212 9.61 -10.62 5.59
N LYS A 213 10.16 -10.02 4.54
CA LYS A 213 9.50 -8.94 3.79
C LYS A 213 9.39 -9.27 2.32
N ILE A 214 8.18 -9.08 1.80
CA ILE A 214 7.89 -9.07 0.37
C ILE A 214 8.09 -7.64 -0.13
N LEU A 215 9.03 -7.47 -1.06
CA LEU A 215 9.31 -6.21 -1.74
C LEU A 215 8.22 -5.89 -2.78
N GLY A 216 8.01 -4.60 -3.01
CA GLY A 216 6.97 -4.05 -3.88
C GLY A 216 6.31 -2.81 -3.26
N GLU A 217 5.61 -2.03 -4.08
CA GLU A 217 4.72 -1.00 -3.54
C GLU A 217 3.50 -1.67 -2.93
N GLN A 218 3.38 -1.59 -1.59
CA GLN A 218 2.10 -1.86 -0.96
C GLN A 218 1.11 -0.87 -1.57
N ALA A 219 0.03 -1.36 -2.20
CA ALA A 219 -1.02 -0.46 -2.67
C ALA A 219 -1.39 0.45 -1.48
N THR A 220 -1.12 1.74 -1.60
CA THR A 220 -1.27 2.75 -0.53
C THR A 220 -2.73 3.00 -0.15
N THR A 221 -3.61 2.19 -0.71
CA THR A 221 -4.98 2.01 -0.28
C THR A 221 -5.14 0.51 -0.08
N PRO A 222 -5.53 0.05 1.13
CA PRO A 222 -6.28 -1.19 1.20
C PRO A 222 -7.34 -1.13 0.11
N PRO A 223 -7.55 -2.19 -0.71
CA PRO A 223 -8.78 -2.30 -1.47
C PRO A 223 -9.90 -1.94 -0.48
N PRO A 224 -10.80 -1.00 -0.82
CA PRO A 224 -11.85 -0.62 0.12
C PRO A 224 -12.47 -1.92 0.63
N ALA A 225 -12.69 -2.00 1.94
CA ALA A 225 -13.48 -3.07 2.51
C ALA A 225 -14.92 -2.91 1.98
N SER A 226 -15.16 -3.21 0.70
CA SER A 226 -16.47 -3.34 0.10
C SER A 226 -17.00 -4.75 0.34
N GLY A 227 -16.76 -5.29 1.54
CA GLY A 227 -17.27 -6.57 1.99
C GLY A 227 -18.41 -6.43 3.00
N GLY A 228 -19.06 -5.27 3.10
CA GLY A 228 -20.10 -5.01 4.12
C GLY A 228 -21.22 -6.06 4.18
N ASP A 229 -21.44 -6.79 3.09
CA ASP A 229 -22.45 -7.85 2.98
C ASP A 229 -21.88 -9.22 2.55
N VAL A 230 -20.57 -9.37 2.32
CA VAL A 230 -19.98 -10.65 1.85
C VAL A 230 -19.64 -11.51 3.06
N PRO A 231 -20.18 -12.75 3.17
CA PRO A 231 -19.86 -13.63 4.29
C PRO A 231 -18.36 -13.94 4.37
N ALA A 232 -17.89 -14.28 5.57
CA ALA A 232 -16.52 -14.75 5.74
C ALA A 232 -16.32 -16.09 5.02
N SER A 233 -15.23 -16.19 4.25
CA SER A 233 -14.78 -17.44 3.65
C SER A 233 -14.41 -18.46 4.72
N VAL A 234 -14.68 -19.74 4.44
CA VAL A 234 -14.44 -20.87 5.33
C VAL A 234 -13.36 -21.74 4.72
N ASN A 235 -12.19 -21.85 5.35
CA ASN A 235 -11.05 -22.62 4.84
C ASN A 235 -10.63 -22.26 3.41
N ALA A 236 -10.90 -21.03 2.95
CA ALA A 236 -10.62 -20.60 1.59
C ALA A 236 -10.29 -19.11 1.54
N VAL A 237 -9.59 -18.73 0.47
CA VAL A 237 -9.30 -17.33 0.12
C VAL A 237 -9.85 -17.04 -1.27
N VAL A 238 -10.32 -15.81 -1.49
CA VAL A 238 -10.70 -15.30 -2.82
C VAL A 238 -10.19 -13.88 -2.99
N ASP A 239 -9.66 -13.59 -4.18
CA ASP A 239 -9.16 -12.28 -4.57
C ASP A 239 -9.61 -11.94 -6.02
N PRO A 240 -10.19 -10.75 -6.27
CA PRO A 240 -10.65 -9.79 -5.28
C PRO A 240 -11.93 -10.29 -4.56
N VAL A 241 -12.24 -9.77 -3.36
CA VAL A 241 -13.49 -10.15 -2.64
C VAL A 241 -14.74 -9.54 -3.28
N SER A 242 -14.59 -8.45 -4.03
CA SER A 242 -15.69 -7.82 -4.79
C SER A 242 -15.18 -7.10 -6.04
N GLY A 243 -15.98 -7.07 -7.09
CA GLY A 243 -15.70 -6.29 -8.29
C GLY A 243 -16.88 -6.20 -9.25
N PRO A 244 -16.85 -5.27 -10.23
CA PRO A 244 -17.90 -5.16 -11.24
C PRO A 244 -17.95 -6.39 -12.16
N ARG A 245 -19.04 -6.53 -12.92
CA ARG A 245 -19.15 -7.57 -13.97
C ARG A 245 -17.96 -7.53 -14.93
N GLY A 246 -17.34 -8.68 -15.17
CA GLY A 246 -16.11 -8.79 -15.97
C GLY A 246 -14.83 -8.83 -15.14
N THR A 247 -14.93 -8.77 -13.81
CA THR A 247 -13.82 -9.05 -12.90
C THR A 247 -13.53 -10.55 -12.84
N ASP A 248 -12.25 -10.92 -12.86
CA ASP A 248 -11.81 -12.28 -12.64
C ASP A 248 -11.59 -12.53 -11.15
N PHE A 249 -12.16 -13.61 -10.63
CA PHE A 249 -12.10 -13.97 -9.21
C PHE A 249 -11.28 -15.24 -9.03
N SER A 250 -10.16 -15.15 -8.34
CA SER A 250 -9.28 -16.29 -8.08
C SER A 250 -9.44 -16.78 -6.65
N ALA A 251 -9.64 -18.07 -6.47
CA ALA A 251 -9.84 -18.68 -5.16
C ALA A 251 -9.02 -19.96 -4.99
N TYR A 252 -8.63 -20.23 -3.75
CA TYR A 252 -8.04 -21.51 -3.35
C TYR A 252 -8.52 -21.87 -1.94
N GLY A 253 -8.60 -23.16 -1.67
CA GLY A 253 -9.00 -23.72 -0.38
C GLY A 253 -7.81 -24.36 0.34
N PHE A 254 -7.94 -24.54 1.64
CA PHE A 254 -6.91 -25.15 2.49
C PHE A 254 -7.51 -26.09 3.53
N GLY A 255 -6.66 -26.91 4.16
CA GLY A 255 -7.06 -27.95 5.11
C GLY A 255 -7.48 -29.26 4.46
N PHE A 256 -7.09 -29.50 3.20
CA PHE A 256 -7.27 -30.79 2.53
C PHE A 256 -6.15 -31.75 2.90
N ARG A 257 -6.36 -33.05 2.69
CA ARG A 257 -5.26 -34.02 2.82
C ARG A 257 -4.36 -33.93 1.60
N ALA A 258 -3.06 -33.98 1.80
CA ALA A 258 -2.10 -33.98 0.70
C ALA A 258 -2.41 -35.07 -0.34
N GLY A 259 -2.43 -34.69 -1.62
CA GLY A 259 -2.73 -35.56 -2.75
C GLY A 259 -4.22 -35.93 -2.91
N GLU A 260 -5.12 -35.31 -2.14
CA GLU A 260 -6.56 -35.56 -2.26
C GLU A 260 -7.13 -34.84 -3.49
N SER A 261 -8.01 -35.53 -4.23
CA SER A 261 -8.70 -34.94 -5.38
C SER A 261 -9.91 -34.12 -4.91
N ILE A 262 -9.92 -32.84 -5.27
CA ILE A 262 -10.88 -31.84 -4.81
C ILE A 262 -11.82 -31.48 -5.97
N GLY A 263 -13.11 -31.69 -5.74
CA GLY A 263 -14.17 -31.18 -6.62
C GLY A 263 -14.41 -29.70 -6.38
N VAL A 264 -14.54 -28.94 -7.46
CA VAL A 264 -14.74 -27.49 -7.41
C VAL A 264 -16.06 -27.12 -8.07
N TYR A 265 -16.83 -26.24 -7.44
CA TYR A 265 -18.06 -25.67 -8.01
C TYR A 265 -18.32 -24.26 -7.49
N VAL A 266 -19.06 -23.47 -8.27
CA VAL A 266 -19.50 -22.12 -7.89
C VAL A 266 -21.01 -22.14 -7.72
N THR A 267 -21.51 -21.50 -6.66
CA THR A 267 -22.93 -21.23 -6.43
C THR A 267 -23.20 -19.75 -6.68
N ASP A 268 -24.19 -19.45 -7.51
CA ASP A 268 -24.61 -18.07 -7.82
C ASP A 268 -25.63 -17.51 -6.80
N PRO A 269 -25.98 -16.21 -6.91
CA PRO A 269 -26.93 -15.57 -5.99
C PRO A 269 -28.33 -16.21 -6.00
N ASP A 270 -28.75 -16.78 -7.13
CA ASP A 270 -30.03 -17.46 -7.31
C ASP A 270 -29.99 -18.94 -6.86
N GLN A 271 -28.86 -19.36 -6.25
CA GLN A 271 -28.59 -20.71 -5.75
C GLN A 271 -28.38 -21.76 -6.84
N ALA A 272 -28.12 -21.36 -8.08
CA ALA A 272 -27.70 -22.28 -9.12
C ALA A 272 -26.24 -22.70 -8.91
N VAL A 273 -25.95 -23.98 -9.10
CA VAL A 273 -24.62 -24.56 -8.88
C VAL A 273 -23.99 -24.95 -10.22
N PHE A 274 -22.77 -24.49 -10.43
CA PHE A 274 -21.96 -24.73 -11.62
C PHE A 274 -20.70 -25.48 -11.22
N GLY A 275 -20.63 -26.77 -11.58
CA GLY A 275 -19.44 -27.58 -11.36
C GLY A 275 -18.33 -27.27 -12.36
N ALA A 276 -17.08 -27.26 -11.91
CA ALA A 276 -15.93 -27.31 -12.79
C ALA A 276 -15.88 -28.68 -13.49
N PRO A 277 -15.54 -28.76 -14.79
CA PRO A 277 -15.39 -30.03 -15.50
C PRO A 277 -14.09 -30.77 -15.14
N PHE A 278 -13.36 -30.28 -14.14
CA PHE A 278 -12.08 -30.79 -13.67
C PHE A 278 -12.06 -30.82 -12.14
N GLN A 279 -11.12 -31.59 -11.61
CA GLN A 279 -10.78 -31.61 -10.19
C GLN A 279 -9.38 -31.02 -10.02
N VAL A 280 -9.11 -30.47 -8.85
CA VAL A 280 -7.78 -29.98 -8.48
C VAL A 280 -7.21 -30.89 -7.39
N GLU A 281 -5.90 -31.05 -7.36
CA GLU A 281 -5.25 -31.87 -6.33
C GLU A 281 -4.78 -30.98 -5.18
N ALA A 282 -4.93 -31.48 -3.95
CA ALA A 282 -4.31 -30.86 -2.79
C ALA A 282 -2.80 -31.04 -2.86
N ASP A 283 -2.03 -29.96 -2.71
CA ASP A 283 -0.59 -30.05 -2.62
C ASP A 283 -0.13 -30.72 -1.32
N GLY A 284 1.19 -30.86 -1.15
CA GLY A 284 1.79 -31.48 0.02
C GLY A 284 1.46 -30.78 1.35
N GLU A 285 0.94 -29.56 1.30
CA GLU A 285 0.60 -28.72 2.44
C GLU A 285 -0.92 -28.60 2.63
N GLY A 286 -1.71 -29.31 1.82
CA GLY A 286 -3.17 -29.36 1.94
C GLY A 286 -3.89 -28.16 1.32
N PHE A 287 -3.22 -27.42 0.43
CA PHE A 287 -3.84 -26.34 -0.36
C PHE A 287 -4.35 -26.88 -1.69
N SER A 288 -5.50 -26.39 -2.12
CA SER A 288 -5.95 -26.62 -3.49
C SER A 288 -5.14 -25.75 -4.47
N GLU A 289 -5.02 -26.20 -5.71
CA GLU A 289 -4.60 -25.32 -6.80
C GLU A 289 -5.51 -24.08 -6.87
N ILE A 290 -4.93 -22.95 -7.30
CA ILE A 290 -5.69 -21.71 -7.51
C ILE A 290 -6.59 -21.90 -8.72
N VAL A 291 -7.87 -21.58 -8.53
CA VAL A 291 -8.87 -21.63 -9.60
C VAL A 291 -9.43 -20.25 -9.81
N THR A 292 -9.43 -19.81 -11.06
CA THR A 292 -9.97 -18.51 -11.47
C THR A 292 -11.31 -18.67 -12.16
N LEU A 293 -12.32 -17.97 -11.66
CA LEU A 293 -13.59 -17.74 -12.34
C LEU A 293 -13.49 -16.47 -13.18
N PHE A 294 -13.55 -16.64 -14.49
CA PHE A 294 -13.67 -15.55 -15.45
C PHE A 294 -15.15 -15.17 -15.58
N THR A 295 -15.50 -13.92 -15.25
CA THR A 295 -16.88 -13.44 -15.34
C THR A 295 -17.08 -12.56 -16.56
N ASP A 296 -18.33 -12.43 -17.02
CA ASP A 296 -18.70 -11.48 -18.07
C ASP A 296 -20.00 -10.76 -17.71
N ARG A 297 -20.53 -9.95 -18.64
CA ARG A 297 -21.74 -9.14 -18.40
C ARG A 297 -23.02 -9.95 -18.18
N SER A 298 -23.02 -11.24 -18.52
CA SER A 298 -24.17 -12.14 -18.35
C SER A 298 -24.30 -12.68 -16.93
N PHE A 299 -23.26 -12.56 -16.10
CA PHE A 299 -23.30 -13.02 -14.71
C PHE A 299 -24.26 -12.14 -13.88
N PRO A 300 -25.17 -12.76 -13.11
CA PRO A 300 -25.96 -12.04 -12.11
C PRO A 300 -25.11 -11.26 -11.12
N THR A 301 -25.65 -10.15 -10.64
CA THR A 301 -25.01 -9.35 -9.58
C THR A 301 -25.42 -9.93 -8.23
N GLY A 302 -24.51 -10.04 -7.29
CA GLY A 302 -24.80 -10.60 -5.97
C GLY A 302 -23.65 -11.39 -5.39
N ILE A 303 -23.91 -12.11 -4.30
CA ILE A 303 -22.93 -12.91 -3.58
C ILE A 303 -22.85 -14.30 -4.21
N TYR A 304 -21.62 -14.70 -4.51
CA TYR A 304 -21.26 -16.01 -5.02
C TYR A 304 -20.51 -16.79 -3.95
N ALA A 305 -20.59 -18.12 -4.03
CA ALA A 305 -19.81 -19.02 -3.20
C ALA A 305 -18.99 -19.97 -4.09
N PHE A 306 -17.68 -19.82 -4.06
CA PHE A 306 -16.73 -20.76 -4.63
C PHE A 306 -16.48 -21.89 -3.64
N THR A 307 -16.81 -23.14 -3.99
CA THR A 307 -16.67 -24.28 -3.07
C THR A 307 -15.72 -25.33 -3.62
N SER A 308 -14.75 -25.69 -2.80
CA SER A 308 -13.83 -26.80 -2.96
C SER A 308 -14.21 -27.88 -1.95
N SER A 309 -14.49 -29.10 -2.41
CA SER A 309 -14.93 -30.19 -1.55
C SER A 309 -14.35 -31.53 -1.97
N VAL A 310 -14.08 -32.37 -0.98
CA VAL A 310 -13.55 -33.73 -1.16
C VAL A 310 -14.57 -34.78 -0.74
N GLU A 311 -14.46 -36.00 -1.26
CA GLU A 311 -15.38 -37.11 -0.92
C GLU A 311 -15.39 -37.44 0.59
N SER A 312 -14.27 -37.19 1.27
CA SER A 312 -14.13 -37.39 2.72
C SER A 312 -14.92 -36.40 3.58
N GLY A 313 -15.49 -35.35 2.97
CA GLY A 313 -16.44 -34.43 3.60
C GLY A 313 -15.88 -33.08 4.02
N HIS A 314 -14.56 -32.85 3.90
CA HIS A 314 -13.99 -31.52 4.12
C HIS A 314 -14.41 -30.54 3.02
N LYS A 315 -14.65 -29.28 3.39
CA LYS A 315 -15.07 -28.21 2.49
C LYS A 315 -14.32 -26.92 2.78
N ALA A 316 -13.97 -26.24 1.70
CA ALA A 316 -13.48 -24.88 1.67
C ALA A 316 -14.43 -24.04 0.80
N ILE A 317 -14.87 -22.89 1.31
CA ILE A 317 -15.87 -22.02 0.68
C ILE A 317 -15.34 -20.59 0.68
N ALA A 318 -15.11 -20.01 -0.49
CA ALA A 318 -14.75 -18.62 -0.64
C ALA A 318 -15.96 -17.80 -1.11
N TYR A 319 -16.29 -16.73 -0.39
CA TYR A 319 -17.40 -15.84 -0.77
C TYR A 319 -16.86 -14.56 -1.42
N PHE A 320 -17.46 -14.19 -2.55
CA PHE A 320 -17.14 -12.96 -3.26
C PHE A 320 -18.41 -12.33 -3.85
N ARG A 321 -18.34 -11.06 -4.24
CA ARG A 321 -19.49 -10.32 -4.80
C ARG A 321 -19.23 -9.76 -6.19
N ILE A 322 -20.19 -9.95 -7.07
CA ILE A 322 -20.25 -9.22 -8.35
C ILE A 322 -21.14 -7.99 -8.16
N ASP A 323 -20.54 -6.81 -8.30
CA ASP A 323 -21.21 -5.52 -8.14
C ASP A 323 -22.02 -5.15 -9.40
N PRO A 324 -23.09 -4.32 -9.26
CA PRO A 324 -23.98 -3.89 -10.35
C PRO A 324 -23.33 -3.39 -11.64
#